data_AF-A0AAF0P3S6-F1
#
_entry.id   AF-A0AAF0P3S6-F1
#
_cell.length_a   1.000
_cell.length_b   1.000
_cell.length_c   1.000
_cell.angle_alpha   90.00
_cell.angle_beta   90.00
_cell.angle_gamma   90.00
#
_symmetry.space_group_name_H-M   'P 1'
#
loop_
_entity.id
_entity.type
_entity.pdbx_description
1 polymer ?
#
loop_
_entity_poly.entity_id
_entity_poly.type
_entity_poly.pdbx_seq_one_letter_code
_entity_poly.pdbx_strand_id
1 'polypeptide(L)'
;MMSRQEEVKKMMKQGGIADFTDLDFVQTDLTKEEGWSQAMTGVDSVIHVASPTPLQRPDADDLMVIMAVDGVKFVMRAAKEAGVKRVVLTSAYG
;
A
#
# COMPACT_ATOMS: atom_id res chain seq x y z
N MET A 1 -9.51 -8.96 -1.97
CA MET A 1 -10.01 -9.27 -3.34
C MET A 1 -9.42 -8.27 -4.31
N MET A 2 -8.85 -8.74 -5.41
CA MET A 2 -8.18 -7.96 -6.46
C MET A 2 -9.16 -7.40 -7.51
N SER A 3 -10.34 -6.95 -7.10
CA SER A 3 -11.44 -6.61 -8.02
C SER A 3 -11.22 -5.34 -8.85
N ARG A 4 -10.25 -4.49 -8.49
CA ARG A 4 -10.01 -3.17 -9.13
C ARG A 4 -8.89 -3.15 -10.16
N GLN A 5 -8.29 -4.29 -10.50
CA GLN A 5 -7.16 -4.35 -11.44
C GLN A 5 -7.49 -3.76 -12.81
N GLU A 6 -8.67 -4.08 -13.36
CA GLU A 6 -9.11 -3.56 -14.66
C GLU A 6 -9.42 -2.06 -14.62
N GLU A 7 -9.89 -1.56 -13.48
CA GLU A 7 -10.08 -0.12 -13.26
C GLU A 7 -8.73 0.63 -13.29
N VAL A 8 -7.70 0.08 -12.63
CA VAL A 8 -6.34 0.64 -12.64
C VAL A 8 -5.77 0.66 -14.06
N LYS A 9 -5.85 -0.44 -14.79
CA LYS A 9 -5.39 -0.51 -16.19
C LYS A 9 -6.13 0.50 -17.08
N LYS A 10 -7.44 0.72 -16.86
CA LYS A 10 -8.21 1.72 -17.59
C LYS A 10 -7.71 3.15 -17.31
N MET A 11 -7.44 3.49 -16.05
CA MET A 11 -6.88 4.80 -15.69
C MET A 11 -5.49 5.01 -16.30
N MET A 12 -4.63 3.99 -16.28
CA MET A 12 -3.31 4.05 -16.91
C MET A 12 -3.40 4.25 -18.43
N LYS A 13 -4.34 3.60 -19.12
CA LYS A 13 -4.64 3.85 -20.55
C LYS A 13 -5.03 5.29 -20.82
N GLN A 14 -5.87 5.88 -19.98
CA GLN A 14 -6.24 7.30 -20.12
C GLN A 14 -5.03 8.23 -19.93
N GLY A 15 -4.06 7.83 -19.10
CA GLY A 15 -2.77 8.50 -18.92
C GLY A 15 -1.75 8.23 -20.04
N GLY A 16 -2.10 7.48 -21.09
CA GLY A 16 -1.23 7.20 -22.23
C GLY A 16 -0.38 5.92 -22.13
N ILE A 17 -0.57 5.11 -21.08
CA ILE A 17 0.15 3.82 -20.93
C ILE A 17 -0.69 2.69 -21.52
N ALA A 18 -0.17 2.05 -22.57
CA ALA A 18 -0.85 0.94 -23.27
C ALA A 18 -0.24 -0.44 -23.00
N ASP A 19 1.02 -0.48 -22.54
CA ASP A 19 1.72 -1.70 -22.14
C ASP A 19 1.75 -1.82 -20.60
N PHE A 20 1.51 -3.03 -20.10
CA PHE A 20 1.43 -3.36 -18.68
C PHE A 20 2.39 -4.49 -18.29
N THR A 21 3.37 -4.80 -19.12
CA THR A 21 4.40 -5.80 -18.83
C THR A 21 5.16 -5.52 -17.52
N ASP A 22 5.34 -4.25 -17.18
CA ASP A 22 6.00 -3.80 -15.94
C ASP A 22 5.01 -3.53 -14.78
N LEU A 23 3.77 -4.02 -14.86
CA LEU A 23 2.74 -3.82 -13.83
C LEU A 23 2.36 -5.13 -13.13
N ASP A 24 2.71 -5.22 -11.85
CA ASP A 24 2.31 -6.33 -10.97
C ASP A 24 1.30 -5.89 -9.90
N PHE A 25 0.48 -6.85 -9.46
CA PHE A 25 -0.49 -6.67 -8.38
C PHE A 25 -0.27 -7.71 -7.28
N VAL A 26 -0.07 -7.25 -6.05
CA VAL A 26 0.13 -8.11 -4.87
C VAL A 26 -0.92 -7.79 -3.80
N GLN A 27 -1.53 -8.82 -3.21
CA GLN A 27 -2.58 -8.61 -2.21
C GLN A 27 -1.96 -8.50 -0.82
N THR A 28 -2.19 -7.38 -0.14
CA THR A 28 -1.82 -7.16 1.25
C THR A 28 -2.97 -6.50 2.01
N ASP A 29 -2.87 -6.47 3.33
CA ASP A 29 -3.89 -5.95 4.24
C ASP A 29 -3.18 -5.22 5.40
N LEU A 30 -3.57 -3.98 5.71
CA LEU A 30 -2.94 -3.20 6.77
C LEU A 30 -3.20 -3.75 8.18
N THR A 31 -4.18 -4.64 8.33
CA THR A 31 -4.49 -5.30 9.61
C THR A 31 -3.67 -6.58 9.82
N LYS A 32 -2.83 -6.94 8.87
CA LYS A 32 -2.13 -8.22 8.79
C LYS A 32 -0.67 -8.03 8.36
N GLU A 33 0.21 -8.81 8.96
CA GLU A 33 1.64 -8.78 8.64
C GLU A 33 1.94 -9.57 7.35
N GLU A 34 1.08 -10.52 6.99
CA GLU A 34 1.31 -11.43 5.89
C GLU A 34 1.33 -10.72 4.52
N GLY A 35 2.20 -11.20 3.63
CA GLY A 35 2.29 -10.76 2.23
C GLY A 35 3.19 -9.54 1.99
N TRP A 36 3.52 -8.74 3.00
CA TRP A 36 4.36 -7.55 2.83
C TRP A 36 5.79 -7.87 2.38
N SER A 37 6.40 -8.95 2.90
CA SER A 37 7.74 -9.37 2.46
C SER A 37 7.79 -9.73 0.96
N GLN A 38 6.79 -10.48 0.47
CA GLN A 38 6.66 -10.80 -0.95
C GLN A 38 6.47 -9.54 -1.79
N ALA A 39 5.62 -8.61 -1.35
CA ALA A 39 5.36 -7.35 -2.04
C ALA A 39 6.61 -6.45 -2.18
N MET A 40 7.63 -6.63 -1.34
CA MET A 40 8.85 -5.82 -1.33
C MET A 40 10.02 -6.44 -2.12
N THR A 41 9.85 -7.65 -2.68
CA THR A 41 10.93 -8.32 -3.42
C THR A 41 11.30 -7.53 -4.68
N GLY A 42 12.56 -7.14 -4.81
CA GLY A 42 13.07 -6.38 -5.97
C GLY A 42 12.63 -4.90 -6.00
N VAL A 43 12.04 -4.38 -4.92
CA VAL A 43 11.55 -3.00 -4.86
C VAL A 43 12.68 -2.02 -4.48
N ASP A 44 12.95 -1.04 -5.33
CA ASP A 44 13.91 0.03 -5.04
C ASP A 44 13.35 1.13 -4.13
N SER A 45 12.05 1.42 -4.25
CA SER A 45 11.38 2.51 -3.54
C SER A 45 9.90 2.22 -3.30
N VAL A 46 9.37 2.70 -2.17
CA VAL A 46 7.96 2.53 -1.78
C VAL A 46 7.28 3.88 -1.66
N ILE A 47 6.07 4.01 -2.21
CA ILE A 47 5.15 5.13 -1.95
C ILE A 47 3.97 4.58 -1.15
N HIS A 48 3.95 4.86 0.16
CA HIS A 48 2.90 4.40 1.05
C HIS A 48 1.75 5.40 1.08
N VAL A 49 0.71 5.12 0.29
CA VAL A 49 -0.52 5.94 0.18
C VAL A 49 -1.68 5.33 0.97
N ALA A 50 -1.55 4.08 1.42
CA ALA A 50 -2.61 3.40 2.15
C ALA A 50 -2.80 4.07 3.53
N SER A 51 -3.91 4.78 3.70
CA SER A 51 -4.28 5.39 4.97
C SER A 51 -5.71 5.00 5.29
N PRO A 52 -6.03 4.62 6.54
CA PRO A 52 -7.39 4.39 6.98
C PRO A 52 -8.10 5.72 7.26
N THR A 53 -7.84 6.78 6.48
CA THR A 53 -8.48 8.09 6.68
C THR A 53 -9.97 7.90 6.52
N PRO A 54 -10.75 7.93 7.61
CA PRO A 54 -12.13 7.52 7.50
C PRO A 54 -12.94 8.65 6.85
N LEU A 55 -13.87 8.30 5.95
CA LEU A 55 -14.97 9.22 5.61
C LEU A 55 -15.90 9.43 6.82
N GLN A 56 -15.94 8.45 7.74
CA GLN A 56 -16.59 8.48 9.05
C GLN A 56 -15.74 7.69 10.04
N ARG A 57 -15.46 8.27 11.21
CA ARG A 57 -14.65 7.67 12.28
C ARG A 57 -15.20 6.27 12.62
N PRO A 58 -14.41 5.17 12.50
CA PRO A 58 -14.81 3.85 12.95
C PRO A 58 -15.27 3.90 14.40
N ASP A 59 -16.33 3.16 14.74
CA ASP A 59 -16.87 3.07 16.09
C ASP A 59 -15.88 2.44 17.10
N ALA A 60 -14.88 1.73 16.61
CA ALA A 60 -13.83 1.09 17.39
C ALA A 60 -12.50 1.81 17.21
N ASP A 61 -12.07 2.54 18.25
CA ASP A 61 -10.78 3.25 18.29
C ASP A 61 -9.60 2.31 18.01
N ASP A 62 -9.67 1.04 18.41
CA ASP A 62 -8.60 0.05 18.25
C ASP A 62 -8.29 -0.29 16.79
N LEU A 63 -9.30 -0.35 15.91
CA LEU A 63 -9.08 -0.66 14.49
C LEU A 63 -8.36 0.46 13.76
N MET A 64 -8.65 1.72 14.12
CA MET A 64 -7.90 2.86 13.60
C MET A 64 -6.44 2.81 14.04
N VAL A 65 -6.19 2.51 15.32
CA VAL A 65 -4.83 2.39 15.85
C VAL A 65 -4.06 1.28 15.14
N ILE A 66 -4.65 0.09 14.98
CA ILE A 66 -4.02 -1.03 14.29
C ILE A 66 -3.61 -0.64 12.86
N MET A 67 -4.51 -0.05 12.07
CA MET A 67 -4.18 0.30 10.69
C MET A 67 -3.20 1.47 10.58
N ALA A 68 -3.37 2.51 11.38
CA ALA A 68 -2.56 3.73 11.30
C ALA A 68 -1.16 3.56 11.91
N VAL A 69 -1.01 2.67 12.88
CA VAL A 69 0.25 2.46 13.60
C VAL A 69 0.88 1.13 13.20
N ASP A 70 0.19 0.01 13.40
CA ASP A 70 0.79 -1.31 13.14
C ASP A 70 0.87 -1.63 11.65
N GLY A 71 -0.14 -1.23 10.86
CA GLY A 71 -0.10 -1.32 9.41
C GLY A 71 1.11 -0.61 8.80
N VAL A 72 1.41 0.61 9.28
CA VAL A 72 2.61 1.34 8.84
C VAL A 72 3.89 0.61 9.26
N LYS A 73 3.95 0.05 10.49
CA LYS A 73 5.11 -0.73 10.92
C LYS A 73 5.36 -1.96 10.06
N PHE A 74 4.31 -2.68 9.64
CA PHE A 74 4.45 -3.84 8.75
C PHE A 74 5.13 -3.45 7.44
N VAL A 75 4.68 -2.37 6.81
CA VAL A 75 5.26 -1.84 5.57
C VAL A 75 6.71 -1.40 5.78
N MET A 76 6.98 -0.63 6.84
CA MET A 76 8.32 -0.10 7.12
C MET A 76 9.33 -1.21 7.44
N ARG A 77 8.91 -2.23 8.19
CA ARG A 77 9.76 -3.40 8.50
C ARG A 77 10.06 -4.20 7.24
N ALA A 78 9.04 -4.54 6.46
CA ALA A 78 9.23 -5.29 5.21
C ALA A 78 10.12 -4.54 4.21
N ALA A 79 9.94 -3.22 4.07
CA ALA A 79 10.77 -2.39 3.21
C ALA A 79 12.24 -2.38 3.67
N LYS A 80 12.47 -2.24 4.99
CA LYS A 80 13.82 -2.31 5.58
C LYS A 80 14.48 -3.66 5.32
N GLU A 81 13.76 -4.75 5.56
CA GLU A 81 14.27 -6.12 5.40
C GLU A 81 14.60 -6.46 3.95
N ALA A 82 13.81 -5.95 2.99
CA ALA A 82 14.06 -6.12 1.57
C ALA A 82 15.16 -5.20 1.01
N GLY A 83 15.71 -4.29 1.81
CA GLY A 83 16.75 -3.35 1.37
C GLY A 83 16.23 -2.21 0.47
N VAL A 84 14.94 -1.86 0.59
CA VAL A 84 14.35 -0.72 -0.12
C VAL A 84 15.11 0.55 0.23
N LYS A 85 15.51 1.33 -0.78
CA LYS A 85 16.39 2.50 -0.62
C LYS A 85 15.65 3.73 -0.07
N ARG A 86 14.34 3.83 -0.35
CA ARG A 86 13.52 4.98 0.05
C ARG A 86 12.07 4.58 0.27
N VAL A 87 11.48 5.06 1.37
CA VAL A 87 10.04 5.01 1.61
C VAL A 87 9.51 6.45 1.69
N VAL A 88 8.49 6.75 0.89
CA VAL A 88 7.72 8.00 0.96
C VAL A 88 6.41 7.69 1.68
N LEU A 89 6.23 8.25 2.87
CA LEU A 89 5.01 8.12 3.66
C LEU A 89 4.09 9.30 3.37
N THR A 90 2.89 9.04 2.87
CA THR A 90 1.88 10.08 2.68
C THR A 90 1.19 10.38 4.01
N SER A 91 1.49 11.53 4.60
CA SER A 91 0.76 12.07 5.75
C SER A 91 -0.32 13.06 5.29
N ALA A 92 -1.27 13.36 6.17
CA ALA A 92 -2.16 14.49 6.04
C ALA A 92 -1.78 15.58 7.05
N TYR A 93 -2.05 16.84 6.71
CA TYR A 93 -2.18 17.91 7.70
C TYR A 93 -3.67 18.05 8.04
N GLY A 94 -3.98 18.35 9.29
CA GLY A 94 -5.33 18.58 9.80
C GLY A 94 -5.36 19.83 10.65
#